data_AF-A0A0G9KC88-F1
#
_entry.id   AF-A0A0G9KC88-F1
#
_cell.length_a   1.000
_cell.length_b   1.000
_cell.length_c   1.000
_cell.angle_alpha   90.00
_cell.angle_beta   90.00
_cell.angle_gamma   90.00
#
_symmetry.space_group_name_H-M   'P 1'
#
loop_
_entity.id
_entity.type
_entity.pdbx_description
1 polymer ?
#
loop_
_entity_poly.entity_id
_entity_poly.type
_entity_poly.pdbx_seq_one_letter_code
_entity_poly.pdbx_strand_id
1 'polypeptide(L)'
;MAYMTYEELVEFINNEKTGIAKGYDFQYLRDTFSLDKVKRIIDNDLKHFEEIEKSLLQKTEPKEGDFVKYDDGISRLSRIHSDGSIQLSENIGVFVWHNGSEASGCIWDPNIKLDRDVLKIENLVLTNEVQKGKCWMFSELESGGGRGVYHNINFRVWELKRGAA
;
A
#
# COMPACT_ATOMS: atom_id res chain seq x y z
N MET A 1 30.27 -9.52 -18.69
CA MET A 1 29.05 -8.69 -18.56
C MET A 1 29.46 -7.40 -17.88
N ALA A 2 29.13 -6.25 -18.47
CA ALA A 2 29.44 -4.95 -17.87
C ALA A 2 28.35 -4.62 -16.85
N TYR A 3 28.74 -4.42 -15.59
CA TYR A 3 27.85 -3.93 -14.55
C TYR A 3 27.65 -2.42 -14.72
N MET A 4 26.49 -1.92 -14.29
CA MET A 4 26.27 -0.48 -14.19
C MET A 4 27.26 0.11 -13.18
N THR A 5 27.87 1.26 -13.50
CA THR A 5 28.70 1.98 -12.54
C THR A 5 27.84 2.65 -11.47
N TYR A 6 28.48 3.05 -10.37
CA TYR A 6 27.81 3.80 -9.32
C TYR A 6 27.26 5.14 -9.87
N GLU A 7 28.05 5.83 -10.70
CA GLU A 7 27.69 7.13 -11.27
C GLU A 7 26.50 7.01 -12.24
N GLU A 8 26.50 5.98 -13.09
CA GLU A 8 25.38 5.71 -14.02
C GLU A 8 24.07 5.45 -13.25
N LEU A 9 24.14 4.71 -12.14
CA LEU A 9 22.96 4.43 -11.33
C LEU A 9 22.44 5.68 -10.61
N VAL A 10 23.33 6.49 -10.05
CA VAL A 10 22.96 7.75 -9.39
C VAL A 10 22.34 8.72 -10.40
N GLU A 11 22.94 8.85 -11.58
CA GLU A 11 22.40 9.69 -12.66
C GLU A 11 21.01 9.19 -13.08
N PHE A 12 20.84 7.87 -13.24
CA PHE A 12 19.55 7.29 -13.55
C PHE A 12 18.49 7.58 -12.48
N ILE A 13 18.76 7.31 -11.20
CA ILE A 13 17.82 7.55 -10.09
C ILE A 13 17.40 9.02 -9.99
N ASN A 14 18.32 9.94 -10.25
CA ASN A 14 18.04 11.38 -10.17
C ASN A 14 17.22 11.90 -11.35
N ASN A 15 17.36 11.30 -12.52
CA ASN A 15 16.69 11.72 -13.75
C ASN A 15 15.42 10.91 -14.09
N GLU A 16 15.15 9.83 -13.37
CA GLU A 16 13.93 9.04 -13.51
C GLU A 16 12.70 9.89 -13.15
N LYS A 17 11.69 9.91 -14.03
CA LYS A 17 10.63 10.92 -14.04
C LYS A 17 9.51 10.65 -13.03
N THR A 18 9.22 9.39 -12.76
CA THR A 18 8.11 8.95 -11.91
C THR A 18 8.48 9.02 -10.43
N GLY A 19 9.79 9.01 -10.12
CA GLY A 19 10.33 9.02 -8.77
C GLY A 19 10.33 7.65 -8.10
N ILE A 20 9.85 6.59 -8.76
CA ILE A 20 9.84 5.23 -8.21
C ILE A 20 11.27 4.70 -7.99
N ALA A 21 12.24 5.11 -8.80
CA ALA A 21 13.64 4.69 -8.66
C ALA A 21 14.22 5.06 -7.27
N LYS A 22 13.76 6.16 -6.67
CA LYS A 22 14.17 6.60 -5.32
C LYS A 22 13.57 5.75 -4.20
N GLY A 23 12.58 4.92 -4.51
CA GLY A 23 11.90 4.04 -3.59
C GLY A 23 12.58 2.68 -3.39
N TYR A 24 13.56 2.33 -4.23
CA TYR A 24 14.29 1.07 -4.13
C TYR A 24 15.46 1.17 -3.15
N ASP A 25 15.88 0.00 -2.65
CA ASP A 25 17.21 -0.15 -2.10
C ASP A 25 18.28 0.05 -3.20
N PHE A 26 19.26 0.90 -2.92
CA PHE A 26 20.30 1.23 -3.88
C PHE A 26 21.16 0.01 -4.25
N GLN A 27 21.46 -0.87 -3.28
CA GLN A 27 22.25 -2.08 -3.54
C GLN A 27 21.47 -3.03 -4.44
N TYR A 28 20.16 -3.18 -4.25
CA TYR A 28 19.33 -4.00 -5.14
C TYR A 28 19.38 -3.53 -6.60
N LEU A 29 19.27 -2.22 -6.83
CA LEU A 29 19.38 -1.68 -8.20
C LEU A 29 20.80 -1.84 -8.77
N ARG A 30 21.83 -1.62 -7.96
CA ARG A 30 23.24 -1.76 -8.38
C ARG A 30 23.59 -3.20 -8.73
N ASP A 31 23.11 -4.14 -7.92
CA ASP A 31 23.41 -5.57 -8.08
C ASP A 31 22.54 -6.19 -9.21
N THR A 32 21.55 -5.44 -9.71
CA THR A 32 20.83 -5.77 -10.94
C THR A 32 21.70 -5.52 -12.17
N PHE A 33 22.08 -6.61 -12.83
CA PHE A 33 23.13 -6.72 -13.85
C PHE A 33 23.16 -5.71 -15.03
N SER A 34 22.11 -4.94 -15.33
CA SER A 34 22.15 -3.94 -16.41
C SER A 34 21.10 -2.82 -16.28
N LEU A 35 21.40 -1.65 -16.86
CA LEU A 35 20.48 -0.50 -16.90
C LEU A 35 19.16 -0.82 -17.61
N ASP A 36 19.20 -1.58 -18.69
CA ASP A 36 17.99 -2.00 -19.39
C ASP A 36 17.12 -2.91 -18.53
N LYS A 37 17.74 -3.78 -17.72
CA LYS A 37 17.02 -4.61 -16.76
C LYS A 37 16.41 -3.76 -15.64
N VAL A 38 17.15 -2.79 -15.09
CA VAL A 38 16.64 -1.85 -14.08
C VAL A 38 15.43 -1.05 -14.60
N LYS A 39 15.52 -0.49 -15.82
CA LYS A 39 14.41 0.23 -16.45
C LYS A 39 13.16 -0.65 -16.58
N ARG A 40 13.34 -1.89 -17.06
CA ARG A 40 12.22 -2.84 -17.20
C ARG A 40 11.57 -3.19 -15.86
N ILE A 41 12.37 -3.41 -14.82
CA ILE A 41 11.86 -3.67 -13.47
C ILE A 41 11.02 -2.49 -12.99
N ILE A 42 11.55 -1.28 -13.14
CA ILE A 42 10.87 -0.04 -12.77
C ILE A 42 9.54 0.11 -13.52
N ASP A 43 9.53 -0.12 -14.83
CA ASP A 43 8.32 -0.02 -15.65
C ASP A 43 7.27 -1.06 -15.23
N ASN A 44 7.69 -2.26 -14.81
CA ASN A 44 6.78 -3.31 -14.33
C ASN A 44 6.22 -2.97 -12.94
N ASP A 45 7.07 -2.54 -12.01
CA ASP A 45 6.67 -2.18 -10.66
C ASP A 45 5.74 -0.97 -10.66
N LEU A 46 5.99 0.01 -11.53
CA LEU A 46 5.10 1.15 -11.71
C LEU A 46 3.70 0.70 -12.12
N LYS A 47 3.58 -0.24 -13.07
CA LYS A 47 2.27 -0.80 -13.47
C LYS A 47 1.57 -1.48 -12.30
N HIS A 48 2.30 -2.21 -11.46
CA HIS A 48 1.72 -2.81 -10.25
C HIS A 48 1.22 -1.76 -9.27
N PHE A 49 1.97 -0.67 -9.04
CA PHE A 49 1.48 0.45 -8.24
C PHE A 49 0.26 1.15 -8.84
N GLU A 50 0.22 1.34 -10.16
CA GLU A 50 -0.95 1.91 -10.87
C GLU A 50 -2.19 1.01 -10.73
N GLU A 51 -2.02 -0.31 -10.82
CA GLU A 51 -3.10 -1.28 -10.59
C GLU A 51 -3.61 -1.26 -9.14
N ILE A 52 -2.69 -1.17 -8.17
CA ILE A 52 -3.00 -1.02 -6.74
C ILE A 52 -3.77 0.29 -6.50
N GLU A 53 -3.26 1.42 -6.99
CA GLU A 53 -3.89 2.74 -6.88
C GLU A 53 -5.28 2.71 -7.50
N LYS A 54 -5.43 2.17 -8.72
CA LYS A 54 -6.72 2.02 -9.39
C LYS A 54 -7.69 1.20 -8.55
N SER A 55 -7.27 0.05 -8.00
CA SER A 55 -8.09 -0.77 -7.09
C SER A 55 -8.52 0.01 -5.84
N LEU A 56 -7.64 0.87 -5.33
CA LEU A 56 -7.89 1.66 -4.14
C LEU A 56 -8.78 2.90 -4.39
N LEU A 57 -8.86 3.37 -5.64
CA LEU A 57 -9.72 4.49 -6.05
C LEU A 57 -11.11 4.03 -6.52
N GLN A 58 -11.21 2.85 -7.12
CA GLN A 58 -12.43 2.32 -7.75
C GLN A 58 -13.24 1.37 -6.85
N LYS A 59 -13.08 1.50 -5.52
CA LYS A 59 -13.79 0.66 -4.54
C LYS A 59 -15.30 0.90 -4.59
N THR A 60 -16.07 -0.18 -4.55
CA THR A 60 -17.54 -0.16 -4.48
C THR A 60 -18.08 -0.76 -3.17
N GLU A 61 -17.28 -1.59 -2.51
CA GLU A 61 -17.62 -2.26 -1.24
C GLU A 61 -16.39 -2.32 -0.32
N PRO A 62 -16.56 -2.31 1.02
CA PRO A 62 -15.44 -2.42 1.94
C PRO A 62 -14.78 -3.81 1.87
N LYS A 63 -13.46 -3.85 1.76
CA LYS A 63 -12.67 -5.09 1.79
C LYS A 63 -11.50 -5.01 2.77
N GLU A 64 -11.05 -6.17 3.24
CA GLU A 64 -9.82 -6.25 4.03
C GLU A 64 -8.66 -5.61 3.28
N GLY A 65 -7.88 -4.81 4.00
CA GLY A 65 -6.95 -3.90 3.37
C GLY A 65 -7.65 -2.71 2.68
N ASP A 66 -8.68 -2.15 3.30
CA ASP A 66 -9.13 -0.80 2.98
C ASP A 66 -8.70 0.20 4.05
N PHE A 67 -8.87 1.49 3.76
CA PHE A 67 -8.57 2.56 4.68
C PHE A 67 -9.87 3.13 5.22
N VAL A 68 -9.97 3.24 6.54
CA VAL A 68 -11.13 3.74 7.26
C VAL A 68 -10.70 4.97 8.02
N LYS A 69 -11.36 6.08 7.74
CA LYS A 69 -11.29 7.31 8.51
C LYS A 69 -12.28 7.23 9.66
N TYR A 70 -11.79 7.49 10.87
CA TYR A 70 -12.63 7.68 12.04
C TYR A 70 -11.99 8.76 12.92
N ASP A 71 -12.82 9.61 13.50
CA ASP A 71 -12.36 10.85 14.16
C ASP A 71 -11.40 11.64 13.23
N ASP A 72 -10.19 11.99 13.70
CA ASP A 72 -9.16 12.70 12.92
C ASP A 72 -8.10 11.76 12.29
N GLY A 73 -8.26 10.44 12.42
CA GLY A 73 -7.28 9.43 12.02
C GLY A 73 -7.69 8.59 10.80
N ILE A 74 -6.70 7.93 10.18
CA ILE A 74 -6.93 6.90 9.17
C ILE A 74 -6.32 5.60 9.68
N SER A 75 -7.14 4.57 9.79
CA SER A 75 -6.72 3.21 10.12
C SER A 75 -6.98 2.25 8.97
N ARG A 76 -6.37 1.07 9.05
CA ARG A 76 -6.59 0.00 8.09
C ARG A 76 -7.76 -0.87 8.52
N LEU A 77 -8.61 -1.27 7.59
CA LEU A 77 -9.56 -2.37 7.77
C LEU A 77 -8.78 -3.68 7.76
N SER A 78 -8.45 -4.22 8.93
CA SER A 78 -7.57 -5.39 9.07
C SER A 78 -8.33 -6.70 8.88
N ARG A 79 -9.58 -6.76 9.37
CA ARG A 79 -10.43 -7.96 9.30
C ARG A 79 -11.89 -7.58 9.13
N ILE A 80 -12.59 -8.37 8.33
CA ILE A 80 -14.06 -8.41 8.31
C ILE A 80 -14.47 -9.80 8.81
N HIS A 81 -15.18 -9.86 9.94
CA HIS A 81 -15.65 -11.11 10.52
C HIS A 81 -16.95 -11.58 9.85
N SER A 82 -17.27 -12.85 10.01
CA SER A 82 -18.48 -13.46 9.42
C SER A 82 -19.79 -12.85 9.93
N ASP A 83 -19.76 -12.21 11.10
CA ASP A 83 -20.91 -11.51 11.70
C ASP A 83 -21.02 -10.03 11.25
N GLY A 84 -20.15 -9.59 10.34
CA GLY A 84 -20.10 -8.21 9.86
C GLY A 84 -19.36 -7.24 10.79
N SER A 85 -18.86 -7.70 11.94
CA SER A 85 -17.96 -6.89 12.76
C SER A 85 -16.61 -6.68 12.06
N ILE A 86 -16.00 -5.52 12.28
CA ILE A 86 -14.74 -5.17 11.65
C ILE A 86 -13.65 -4.93 12.69
N GLN A 87 -12.41 -5.17 12.30
CA GLN A 87 -11.23 -4.77 13.06
C GLN A 87 -10.46 -3.71 12.30
N LEU A 88 -10.03 -2.70 13.05
CA LEU A 88 -9.14 -1.66 12.55
C LEU A 88 -7.74 -1.86 13.13
N SER A 89 -6.72 -1.34 12.46
CA SER A 89 -5.35 -1.34 12.98
C SER A 89 -4.57 -0.12 12.48
N GLU A 90 -3.79 0.49 13.37
CA GLU A 90 -2.85 1.58 13.08
C GLU A 90 -1.44 1.05 12.82
N ASN A 91 -1.18 -0.20 13.18
CA ASN A 91 0.14 -0.84 13.10
C ASN A 91 0.45 -1.51 11.74
N ILE A 92 -0.34 -1.26 10.69
CA ILE A 92 -0.21 -2.02 9.44
C ILE A 92 0.78 -1.37 8.46
N GLY A 93 1.87 -2.09 8.20
CA GLY A 93 2.73 -1.91 7.02
C GLY A 93 2.03 -2.41 5.74
N VAL A 94 2.10 -1.62 4.67
CA VAL A 94 1.35 -1.87 3.43
C VAL A 94 1.93 -3.05 2.66
N PHE A 95 1.10 -4.07 2.37
CA PHE A 95 1.25 -4.97 1.21
C PHE A 95 -0.11 -5.06 0.53
N VAL A 96 -0.15 -4.82 -0.76
CA VAL A 96 -1.37 -4.93 -1.57
C VAL A 96 -1.10 -5.96 -2.66
N TRP A 97 -1.69 -7.14 -2.53
CA TRP A 97 -1.75 -8.13 -3.61
C TRP A 97 -3.20 -8.28 -4.09
N HIS A 98 -3.34 -8.53 -5.40
CA HIS A 98 -4.59 -8.51 -6.16
C HIS A 98 -5.65 -9.54 -5.72
N ASN A 99 -5.26 -10.53 -4.91
CA ASN A 99 -6.10 -11.65 -4.41
C ASN A 99 -6.04 -11.85 -2.88
N GLY A 100 -5.45 -10.93 -2.12
CA GLY A 100 -5.35 -11.03 -0.67
C GLY A 100 -4.34 -10.06 -0.08
N SER A 101 -4.65 -9.44 1.05
CA SER A 101 -3.69 -8.62 1.80
C SER A 101 -2.82 -9.52 2.68
N GLU A 102 -1.72 -10.04 2.15
CA GLU A 102 -0.67 -10.64 2.99
C GLU A 102 0.43 -9.63 3.32
N ALA A 103 0.10 -8.61 4.13
CA ALA A 103 1.08 -8.13 5.12
C ALA A 103 0.41 -7.56 6.36
N SER A 104 1.12 -7.83 7.45
CA SER A 104 0.83 -7.51 8.84
C SER A 104 -0.26 -8.39 9.43
N GLY A 105 0.15 -9.24 10.38
CA GLY A 105 -0.74 -10.11 11.13
C GLY A 105 -1.92 -9.34 11.70
N CYS A 106 -3.05 -10.04 11.82
CA CYS A 106 -4.25 -9.59 12.51
C CYS A 106 -3.91 -9.32 13.99
N ILE A 107 -3.35 -8.15 14.29
CA ILE A 107 -3.13 -7.72 15.66
C ILE A 107 -4.27 -6.75 15.98
N TRP A 108 -5.10 -7.16 16.93
CA TRP A 108 -6.02 -6.25 17.58
C TRP A 108 -5.22 -5.07 18.13
N ASP A 109 -5.52 -3.87 17.66
CA ASP A 109 -4.81 -2.67 18.07
C ASP A 109 -5.48 -2.09 19.32
N PRO A 110 -4.87 -2.22 20.51
CA PRO A 110 -5.46 -1.73 21.76
C PRO A 110 -5.63 -0.21 21.79
N ASN A 111 -4.98 0.52 20.87
CA ASN A 111 -5.02 1.96 20.85
C ASN A 111 -6.31 2.50 20.22
N ILE A 112 -7.06 1.66 19.49
CA ILE A 112 -8.33 2.04 18.89
C ILE A 112 -9.43 1.93 19.95
N LYS A 113 -9.80 3.08 20.53
CA LYS A 113 -10.83 3.20 21.58
C LYS A 113 -12.20 3.52 20.99
N LEU A 114 -12.71 2.63 20.14
CA LEU A 114 -14.06 2.71 19.60
C LEU A 114 -14.96 1.66 20.24
N ASP A 115 -16.24 1.99 20.37
CA ASP A 115 -17.25 1.01 20.81
C ASP A 115 -17.37 -0.11 19.76
N ARG A 116 -17.51 -1.36 20.24
CA ARG A 116 -17.67 -2.54 19.39
C ARG A 116 -18.92 -2.45 18.53
N ASP A 117 -19.96 -1.79 19.03
CA ASP A 117 -21.22 -1.61 18.29
C ASP A 117 -21.07 -0.69 17.08
N VAL A 118 -20.07 0.19 17.09
CA VAL A 118 -19.73 1.06 15.96
C VAL A 118 -18.88 0.33 14.92
N LEU A 119 -18.04 -0.62 15.35
CA LEU A 119 -17.13 -1.40 14.49
C LEU A 119 -17.87 -2.49 13.70
N LYS A 120 -18.75 -2.06 12.79
CA LYS A 120 -19.47 -2.93 11.85
C LYS A 120 -19.33 -2.42 10.43
N ILE A 121 -19.32 -3.36 9.48
CA ILE A 121 -19.19 -3.05 8.05
C ILE A 121 -20.35 -2.17 7.53
N GLU A 122 -21.55 -2.35 8.08
CA GLU A 122 -22.74 -1.55 7.74
C GLU A 122 -22.61 -0.06 8.11
N ASN A 123 -21.70 0.26 9.03
CA ASN A 123 -21.42 1.63 9.46
C ASN A 123 -20.36 2.33 8.58
N LEU A 124 -19.77 1.63 7.60
CA LEU A 124 -18.81 2.19 6.67
C LEU A 124 -19.50 2.84 5.48
N VAL A 125 -19.22 4.11 5.26
CA VAL A 125 -19.74 4.87 4.11
C VAL A 125 -18.58 5.27 3.21
N LEU A 126 -18.69 5.01 1.91
CA LEU A 126 -17.66 5.42 0.95
C LEU A 126 -17.62 6.94 0.88
N THR A 127 -16.43 7.52 1.01
CA THR A 127 -16.23 8.95 0.81
C THR A 127 -15.71 9.23 -0.60
N ASN A 128 -15.94 10.46 -1.08
CA ASN A 128 -15.26 10.98 -2.27
C ASN A 128 -13.88 11.56 -1.94
N GLU A 129 -13.42 11.45 -0.68
CA GLU A 129 -12.14 11.98 -0.22
C GLU A 129 -11.00 11.11 -0.77
N VAL A 130 -10.07 11.78 -1.46
CA VAL A 130 -8.86 11.14 -1.99
C VAL A 130 -7.69 11.53 -1.10
N GLN A 131 -7.02 10.52 -0.55
CA GLN A 131 -5.86 10.65 0.30
C GLN A 131 -4.60 10.19 -0.41
N LYS A 132 -3.44 10.68 0.05
CA LYS A 132 -2.12 10.29 -0.46
C LYS A 132 -1.38 9.50 0.59
N GLY A 133 -0.69 8.44 0.17
CA GLY A 133 0.13 7.63 1.06
C GLY A 133 1.28 6.96 0.34
N LYS A 134 2.15 6.32 1.11
CA LYS A 134 3.29 5.57 0.60
C LYS A 134 2.95 4.07 0.64
N CYS A 135 2.94 3.44 -0.53
CA CYS A 135 2.76 2.00 -0.68
C CYS A 135 4.13 1.33 -0.76
N TRP A 136 4.20 0.10 -0.27
CA TRP A 136 5.37 -0.75 -0.36
C TRP A 136 4.98 -2.08 -1.01
N MET A 137 5.88 -2.61 -1.83
CA MET A 137 5.79 -3.98 -2.33
C MET A 137 7.20 -4.54 -2.53
N PHE A 138 7.28 -5.85 -2.74
CA PHE A 138 8.48 -6.43 -3.31
C PHE A 138 8.50 -6.20 -4.82
N SER A 139 9.65 -5.78 -5.33
CA SER A 139 9.89 -5.57 -6.75
C SER A 139 9.64 -6.85 -7.55
N GLU A 140 8.95 -6.69 -8.69
CA GLU A 140 8.39 -7.71 -9.55
C GLU A 140 7.53 -8.74 -8.81
N LEU A 141 6.97 -8.33 -7.66
CA LEU A 141 6.13 -9.18 -6.81
C LEU A 141 6.86 -10.42 -6.24
N GLU A 142 8.20 -10.38 -6.19
CA GLU A 142 9.04 -11.48 -5.69
C GLU A 142 9.68 -11.14 -4.33
N SER A 143 9.33 -11.90 -3.29
CA SER A 143 9.89 -11.71 -1.95
C SER A 143 11.41 -11.89 -1.92
N GLY A 144 12.12 -11.02 -1.20
CA GLY A 144 13.56 -11.15 -0.98
C GLY A 144 14.18 -9.94 -0.28
N GLY A 145 15.33 -10.17 0.37
CA GLY A 145 16.08 -9.09 1.02
C GLY A 145 16.49 -8.00 0.02
N GLY A 146 16.31 -6.72 0.39
CA GLY A 146 16.64 -5.58 -0.46
C GLY A 146 15.67 -5.32 -1.63
N ARG A 147 14.73 -6.22 -1.92
CA ARG A 147 13.78 -6.08 -3.04
C ARG A 147 12.62 -5.13 -2.77
N GLY A 148 12.58 -4.49 -1.60
CA GLY A 148 11.52 -3.57 -1.24
C GLY A 148 11.55 -2.32 -2.11
N VAL A 149 10.42 -1.97 -2.70
CA VAL A 149 10.21 -0.71 -3.40
C VAL A 149 9.03 0.03 -2.79
N TYR A 150 9.19 1.34 -2.62
CA TYR A 150 8.12 2.21 -2.19
C TYR A 150 7.70 3.19 -3.28
N HIS A 151 6.41 3.44 -3.40
CA HIS A 151 5.87 4.48 -4.29
C HIS A 151 4.71 5.22 -3.64
N ASN A 152 4.52 6.48 -4.03
CA ASN A 152 3.37 7.25 -3.56
C ASN A 152 2.15 6.87 -4.38
N ILE A 153 1.03 6.65 -3.70
CA ILE A 153 -0.25 6.31 -4.32
C ILE A 153 -1.36 7.17 -3.73
N ASN A 154 -2.44 7.30 -4.47
CA ASN A 154 -3.71 7.86 -4.03
C ASN A 154 -4.67 6.73 -3.65
N PHE A 155 -5.55 6.98 -2.70
CA PHE A 155 -6.58 6.02 -2.29
C PHE A 155 -7.81 6.73 -1.75
N ARG A 156 -8.96 6.05 -1.83
CA ARG A 156 -10.18 6.47 -1.13
C ARG A 156 -10.30 5.81 0.23
N VAL A 157 -10.93 6.54 1.14
CA VAL A 157 -11.22 6.10 2.50
C VAL A 157 -12.72 5.86 2.69
N TRP A 158 -13.05 4.89 3.53
CA TRP A 158 -14.37 4.75 4.12
C TRP A 158 -14.47 5.66 5.34
N GLU A 159 -15.60 6.28 5.59
CA GLU A 159 -15.88 6.98 6.83
C GLU A 159 -16.68 6.06 7.74
N LEU A 160 -16.20 5.84 8.96
CA LEU A 160 -16.93 5.10 9.97
C LEU A 160 -17.93 6.04 10.64
N LYS A 161 -19.21 5.91 10.29
CA LYS A 161 -20.27 6.67 10.96
C LYS A 161 -20.61 5.99 12.27
N ARG A 162 -20.65 6.76 13.35
CA ARG A 162 -21.29 6.31 14.58
C ARG A 162 -22.76 6.11 14.22
N GLY A 163 -23.25 4.87 14.30
CA GLY A 163 -24.63 4.54 13.96
C GLY A 163 -25.58 5.53 14.62
N ALA A 164 -26.62 5.96 13.90
CA ALA A 164 -27.70 6.70 14.53
C ALA A 164 -28.30 5.79 15.62
N ALA A 165 -28.14 6.19 16.88
CA ALA A 165 -28.85 5.59 18.00
C ALA A 165 -30.36 5.82 17.86
#